data_AF-A6Q8R6-F1
#
_entry.id   AF-A6Q8R6-F1
#
_cell.length_a   1.000
_cell.length_b   1.000
_cell.length_c   1.000
_cell.angle_alpha   90.00
_cell.angle_beta   90.00
_cell.angle_gamma   90.00
#
_symmetry.space_group_name_H-M   'P 1'
#
loop_
_entity.id
_entity.type
_entity.pdbx_description
1 polymer ?
#
loop_
_entity_poly.entity_id
_entity_poly.type
_entity_poly.pdbx_seq_one_letter_code
_entity_poly.pdbx_strand_id
1 'polypeptide(L)'
;MEHKTDKWLIFLYGVFAYIVGLTGQIWFILYISDWNVVSNNVDMPQEISLGTALLIDIALILLFGLQHSGMARRGFKRMVTRMIPKVSERSTYVLLSGVVFIVICLYYQPIDGYVWKVEIGWLKWLLEAGFVFGWGLSVYASFIINHFELFGLQQVYFYLTGKEAKPITFKEKHLYRYLRHPIQLGVLMGMWFSPAMSYGHLVLSIGFTIYIFIGLYFEEKDLVKELGEAYVNYKKRVRMMWPVRRK
;
A
#
# COMPACT_ATOMS: atom_id res chain seq x y z
N MET A 1 -0.32 -28.85 26.26
CA MET A 1 -1.15 -27.63 26.36
C MET A 1 -0.41 -26.39 25.86
N GLU A 2 0.90 -26.24 26.14
CA GLU A 2 1.75 -25.15 25.62
C GLU A 2 1.61 -24.93 24.11
N HIS A 3 1.71 -26.00 23.31
CA HIS A 3 1.66 -25.90 21.84
C HIS A 3 0.34 -25.33 21.28
N LYS A 4 -0.76 -25.38 22.05
CA LYS A 4 -2.06 -24.81 21.67
C LYS A 4 -2.14 -23.32 22.04
N THR A 5 -1.56 -22.94 23.18
CA THR A 5 -1.45 -21.54 23.63
C THR A 5 -0.64 -20.71 22.62
N ASP A 6 0.48 -21.26 22.11
CA ASP A 6 1.32 -20.58 21.12
C ASP A 6 0.59 -20.28 19.81
N LYS A 7 -0.25 -21.22 19.36
CA LYS A 7 -1.06 -21.04 18.14
C LYS A 7 -2.07 -19.91 18.28
N TRP A 8 -2.73 -19.82 19.44
CA TRP A 8 -3.68 -18.74 19.71
C TRP A 8 -2.99 -17.39 19.84
N LEU A 9 -1.82 -17.31 20.48
CA LEU A 9 -1.04 -16.08 20.57
C LEU A 9 -0.62 -15.57 19.18
N ILE A 10 -0.13 -16.44 18.31
CA ILE A 10 0.23 -16.10 16.93
C ILE A 10 -0.99 -15.64 16.12
N PHE A 11 -2.14 -16.28 16.32
CA PHE A 11 -3.38 -15.88 15.65
C PHE A 11 -3.85 -14.49 16.11
N LEU A 12 -3.91 -14.26 17.43
CA LEU A 12 -4.29 -12.96 18.00
C LEU A 12 -3.33 -11.85 17.57
N TYR A 13 -2.03 -12.14 17.53
CA TYR A 13 -1.02 -11.24 16.97
C TYR A 13 -1.33 -10.87 15.50
N GLY A 14 -1.68 -11.86 14.68
CA GLY A 14 -2.03 -11.61 13.28
C GLY A 14 -3.31 -10.80 13.11
N VAL A 15 -4.33 -11.00 13.96
CA VAL A 15 -5.54 -10.17 13.99
C VAL A 15 -5.21 -8.74 14.41
N PHE A 16 -4.39 -8.56 15.45
CA PHE A 16 -3.92 -7.25 15.88
C PHE A 16 -3.15 -6.53 14.76
N ALA A 17 -2.21 -7.22 14.12
CA ALA A 17 -1.45 -6.70 12.99
C ALA A 17 -2.35 -6.29 11.81
N TYR A 18 -3.38 -7.08 11.51
CA TYR A 18 -4.38 -6.77 10.49
C TYR A 18 -5.14 -5.48 10.82
N ILE A 19 -5.61 -5.33 12.06
CA ILE A 19 -6.32 -4.13 12.51
C ILE A 19 -5.42 -2.90 12.40
N VAL A 20 -4.19 -2.95 12.94
CA VAL A 20 -3.25 -1.81 12.86
C VAL A 20 -2.89 -1.48 11.41
N GLY A 21 -2.67 -2.49 10.57
CA GLY A 21 -2.42 -2.31 9.14
C GLY A 21 -3.54 -1.57 8.43
N LEU A 22 -4.78 -2.01 8.64
CA LEU A 22 -5.96 -1.36 8.07
C LEU A 22 -6.18 0.04 8.64
N THR A 23 -6.02 0.23 9.96
CA THR A 23 -6.16 1.54 10.60
C THR A 23 -5.15 2.53 10.02
N GLY A 24 -3.88 2.13 9.88
CA GLY A 24 -2.86 2.99 9.27
C GLY A 24 -3.19 3.34 7.83
N GLN A 25 -3.64 2.38 7.03
CA GLN A 25 -4.04 2.63 5.64
C GLN A 25 -5.26 3.56 5.55
N ILE A 26 -6.30 3.31 6.34
CA ILE A 26 -7.52 4.14 6.35
C ILE A 26 -7.21 5.55 6.83
N TRP A 27 -6.41 5.68 7.89
CA TRP A 27 -5.97 6.99 8.37
C TRP A 27 -5.19 7.73 7.28
N PHE A 28 -4.27 7.07 6.57
CA PHE A 28 -3.56 7.69 5.45
C PHE A 28 -4.51 8.19 4.35
N ILE A 29 -5.53 7.40 3.99
CA ILE A 29 -6.56 7.84 3.01
C ILE A 29 -7.31 9.08 3.52
N LEU A 30 -7.72 9.08 4.79
CA LEU A 30 -8.43 10.23 5.37
C LEU A 30 -7.51 11.46 5.50
N TYR A 31 -6.24 11.25 5.82
CA TYR A 31 -5.21 12.28 5.99
C TYR A 31 -4.94 13.06 4.70
N ILE A 32 -5.04 12.42 3.54
CA ILE A 32 -4.86 13.09 2.24
C ILE A 32 -6.17 13.57 1.61
N SER A 33 -7.33 13.35 2.25
CA SER A 33 -8.63 13.70 1.68
C SER A 33 -9.05 15.12 2.06
N ASP A 34 -9.79 15.79 1.17
CA ASP A 34 -10.37 17.14 1.39
C ASP A 34 -11.60 17.14 2.33
N TRP A 35 -11.92 16.00 2.97
CA TRP A 35 -13.17 15.83 3.72
C TRP A 35 -13.14 16.38 5.15
N ASN A 36 -11.99 16.88 5.63
CA ASN A 36 -11.81 17.40 6.99
C ASN A 36 -12.25 16.43 8.11
N VAL A 37 -12.17 15.12 7.84
CA VAL A 37 -12.47 14.07 8.84
C VAL A 37 -11.37 13.99 9.90
N VAL A 38 -10.12 14.20 9.48
CA VAL A 38 -8.95 14.29 10.36
C VAL A 38 -8.54 15.75 10.45
N SER A 39 -8.35 16.26 11.68
CA SER A 39 -8.03 17.66 11.93
C SER A 39 -6.66 18.09 11.40
N ASN A 40 -5.71 17.16 11.37
CA ASN A 40 -4.36 17.38 10.88
C ASN A 40 -4.20 16.60 9.57
N ASN A 41 -4.61 17.20 8.45
CA ASN A 41 -4.46 16.62 7.11
C ASN A 41 -3.23 17.19 6.38
N VAL A 42 -2.92 16.65 5.21
CA VAL A 42 -1.72 17.01 4.42
C VAL A 42 -1.74 18.45 3.88
N ASP A 43 -2.92 19.05 3.77
CA ASP A 43 -3.16 20.36 3.15
C ASP A 43 -3.35 21.49 4.17
N MET A 44 -2.94 21.26 5.43
CA MET A 44 -2.95 22.25 6.52
C MET A 44 -1.92 23.38 6.28
N PRO A 45 -2.05 24.51 7.00
CA PRO A 45 -1.04 25.58 6.93
C PRO A 45 0.33 25.10 7.43
N GLN A 46 1.39 25.62 6.81
CA GLN A 46 2.76 25.33 7.17
C GLN A 46 3.15 26.01 8.49
N GLU A 47 3.74 25.25 9.42
CA GLU A 47 4.15 25.76 10.75
C GLU A 47 5.66 25.97 10.89
N ILE A 48 6.46 25.29 10.05
CA ILE A 48 7.92 25.28 10.12
C ILE A 48 8.55 25.77 8.81
N SER A 49 9.87 25.94 8.76
CA SER A 49 10.53 26.38 7.52
C SER A 49 10.45 25.32 6.41
N LEU A 50 10.34 25.77 5.15
CA LEU A 50 10.20 24.89 3.98
C LEU A 50 11.31 23.83 3.90
N GLY A 51 12.56 24.22 4.15
CA GLY A 51 13.70 23.29 4.10
C GLY A 51 13.59 22.17 5.13
N THR A 52 13.10 22.48 6.33
CA THR A 52 12.91 21.50 7.40
C THR A 52 11.70 20.59 7.10
N ALA A 53 10.60 21.15 6.60
CA ALA A 53 9.44 20.37 6.18
C ALA A 53 9.82 19.33 5.10
N LEU A 54 10.47 19.77 4.02
CA LEU A 54 10.92 18.88 2.96
C LEU A 54 11.88 17.78 3.46
N LEU A 55 12.81 18.12 4.37
CA LEU A 55 13.72 17.14 4.96
C LEU A 55 12.94 16.04 5.70
N ILE A 56 11.99 16.44 6.55
CA ILE A 56 11.16 15.52 7.34
C ILE A 56 10.30 14.66 6.41
N ASP A 57 9.61 15.28 5.46
CA ASP A 57 8.69 14.61 4.53
C ASP A 57 9.41 13.58 3.66
N ILE A 58 10.54 13.96 3.07
CA ILE A 58 11.36 13.05 2.27
C ILE A 58 11.89 11.91 3.14
N ALA A 59 12.34 12.19 4.37
CA ALA A 59 12.79 11.15 5.29
C ALA A 59 11.67 10.16 5.66
N LEU A 60 10.44 10.65 5.86
CA LEU A 60 9.26 9.82 6.14
C LEU A 60 8.85 8.95 4.93
N ILE A 61 8.87 9.51 3.72
CA ILE A 61 8.62 8.75 2.48
C ILE A 61 9.69 7.68 2.29
N LEU A 62 10.97 8.02 2.51
CA LEU A 62 12.08 7.06 2.45
C LEU A 62 11.96 5.99 3.53
N LEU A 63 11.56 6.34 4.76
CA LEU A 63 11.31 5.38 5.83
C LEU A 63 10.29 4.34 5.40
N PHE A 64 9.16 4.77 4.84
CA PHE A 64 8.16 3.86 4.28
C PHE A 64 8.73 3.01 3.15
N GLY A 65 9.40 3.63 2.18
CA GLY A 65 9.93 2.91 1.04
C GLY A 65 10.96 1.84 1.44
N LEU A 66 11.89 2.18 2.33
CA LEU A 66 12.92 1.28 2.84
C LEU A 66 12.33 0.15 3.68
N GLN A 67 11.41 0.47 4.60
CA GLN A 67 10.74 -0.55 5.41
C GLN A 67 9.92 -1.49 4.52
N HIS A 68 9.01 -0.96 3.71
CA HIS A 68 8.07 -1.75 2.93
C HIS A 68 8.76 -2.59 1.85
N SER A 69 9.70 -2.00 1.10
CA SER A 69 10.44 -2.76 0.08
C SER A 69 11.49 -3.67 0.68
N GLY A 70 12.14 -3.27 1.78
CA GLY A 70 13.13 -4.08 2.49
C GLY A 70 12.51 -5.38 2.97
N MET A 71 11.39 -5.29 3.70
CA MET A 71 10.69 -6.48 4.23
C MET A 71 10.11 -7.38 3.14
N ALA A 72 9.86 -6.86 1.94
CA ALA A 72 9.44 -7.69 0.81
C ALA A 72 10.57 -8.59 0.27
N ARG A 73 11.85 -8.26 0.53
CA ARG A 73 12.99 -9.00 -0.03
C ARG A 73 13.28 -10.30 0.70
N ARG A 74 13.68 -11.33 -0.08
CA ARG A 74 14.06 -12.67 0.42
C ARG A 74 15.13 -12.61 1.52
N GLY A 75 16.11 -11.70 1.40
CA GLY A 75 17.15 -11.52 2.41
C GLY A 75 16.60 -11.08 3.76
N PHE A 76 15.77 -10.03 3.77
CA PHE A 76 15.15 -9.52 4.99
C PHE A 76 14.18 -10.53 5.60
N LYS A 77 13.37 -11.20 4.77
CA LYS A 77 12.48 -12.28 5.23
C LYS A 77 13.25 -13.35 5.98
N ARG A 78 14.36 -13.85 5.43
CA ARG A 78 15.21 -14.84 6.10
C ARG A 78 15.75 -14.34 7.44
N MET A 79 16.14 -13.07 7.53
CA MET A 79 16.64 -12.46 8.75
C MET A 79 15.53 -12.36 9.82
N VAL A 80 14.37 -11.83 9.46
CA VAL A 80 13.22 -11.67 10.37
C VAL A 80 12.72 -13.00 10.90
N THR A 81 12.63 -14.02 10.04
CA THR A 81 12.16 -15.35 10.45
C THR A 81 13.12 -16.11 11.38
N ARG A 82 14.30 -15.53 11.69
CA ARG A 82 15.15 -16.02 12.78
C ARG A 82 14.73 -15.49 14.15
N MET A 83 14.00 -14.37 14.18
CA MET A 83 13.57 -13.68 15.39
C MET A 83 12.09 -13.94 15.73
N ILE A 84 11.26 -14.16 14.71
CA ILE A 84 9.81 -14.40 14.88
C ILE A 84 9.37 -15.70 14.17
N PRO A 85 8.23 -16.29 14.57
CA PRO A 85 7.66 -17.44 13.86
C PRO A 85 7.45 -17.15 12.38
N LYS A 86 7.86 -18.07 11.50
CA LYS A 86 7.75 -17.91 10.04
C LYS A 86 6.32 -17.61 9.58
N VAL A 87 5.33 -18.18 10.28
CA VAL A 87 3.89 -17.99 9.99
C VAL A 87 3.39 -16.56 10.27
N SER A 88 4.08 -15.81 11.13
CA SER A 88 3.71 -14.43 11.46
C SER A 88 4.47 -13.39 10.64
N GLU A 89 5.41 -13.78 9.77
CA GLU A 89 6.23 -12.86 8.96
C GLU A 89 5.37 -11.85 8.19
N ARG A 90 4.33 -12.33 7.49
CA ARG A 90 3.46 -11.46 6.71
C ARG A 90 2.60 -10.55 7.61
N SER A 91 2.15 -11.03 8.76
CA SER A 91 1.44 -10.19 9.74
C SER A 91 2.37 -9.10 10.29
N THR A 92 3.62 -9.42 10.62
CA THR A 92 4.60 -8.44 11.09
C THR A 92 4.91 -7.39 10.04
N TYR A 93 5.03 -7.80 8.77
CA TYR A 93 5.14 -6.87 7.64
C TYR A 93 3.99 -5.85 7.60
N VAL A 94 2.75 -6.33 7.76
CA VAL A 94 1.54 -5.51 7.70
C VAL A 94 1.47 -4.58 8.91
N LEU A 95 1.75 -5.09 10.12
CA LEU A 95 1.82 -4.30 11.34
C LEU A 95 2.79 -3.13 11.18
N LEU A 96 4.03 -3.41 10.78
CA LEU A 96 5.07 -2.38 10.66
C LEU A 96 4.73 -1.37 9.56
N SER A 97 4.17 -1.83 8.43
CA SER A 97 3.72 -0.91 7.37
C SER A 97 2.59 0.00 7.85
N GLY A 98 1.64 -0.53 8.63
CA GLY A 98 0.55 0.25 9.24
C GLY A 98 1.06 1.28 10.24
N VAL A 99 2.02 0.88 11.10
CA VAL A 99 2.69 1.80 12.03
C VAL A 99 3.40 2.92 11.28
N VAL A 100 4.14 2.60 10.21
CA VAL A 100 4.83 3.64 9.42
C VAL A 100 3.84 4.58 8.74
N PHE A 101 2.69 4.11 8.25
CA PHE A 101 1.62 5.00 7.77
C PHE A 101 1.11 5.94 8.87
N ILE A 102 0.87 5.44 10.09
CA ILE A 102 0.47 6.29 11.23
C ILE A 102 1.56 7.32 11.53
N VAL A 103 2.84 6.92 11.55
CA VAL A 103 3.98 7.82 11.75
C VAL A 103 4.01 8.90 10.67
N ILE A 104 3.77 8.57 9.40
CA ILE A 104 3.64 9.57 8.34
C ILE A 104 2.52 10.56 8.69
N CYS A 105 1.29 10.08 8.96
CA CYS A 105 0.17 10.98 9.24
C CYS A 105 0.40 11.88 10.47
N LEU A 106 1.17 11.43 11.46
CA LEU A 106 1.46 12.19 12.67
C LEU A 106 2.59 13.22 12.52
N TYR A 107 3.59 12.92 11.68
CA TYR A 107 4.83 13.70 11.62
C TYR A 107 5.11 14.36 10.28
N TYR A 108 4.32 14.08 9.23
CA TYR A 108 4.44 14.75 7.94
C TYR A 108 4.07 16.23 8.07
N GLN A 109 4.86 17.09 7.44
CA GLN A 109 4.84 18.53 7.64
C GLN A 109 4.11 19.20 6.46
N PRO A 110 3.02 19.94 6.69
CA PRO A 110 2.34 20.65 5.63
C PRO A 110 3.23 21.72 4.98
N ILE A 111 3.04 21.95 3.67
CA ILE A 111 3.78 22.97 2.90
C ILE A 111 2.78 23.90 2.24
N ASP A 112 2.92 25.20 2.52
CA ASP A 112 1.96 26.23 2.13
C ASP A 112 1.90 26.44 0.63
N GLY A 113 0.68 26.63 0.13
CA GLY A 113 0.41 26.94 -1.27
C GLY A 113 -0.13 25.74 -2.04
N TYR A 114 -0.90 26.04 -3.08
CA TYR A 114 -1.59 25.06 -3.88
C TYR A 114 -1.12 25.12 -5.32
N VAL A 115 -0.83 23.95 -5.90
CA VAL A 115 -0.69 23.81 -7.36
C VAL A 115 -2.05 24.03 -8.00
N TRP A 116 -3.09 23.46 -7.40
CA TRP A 116 -4.49 23.76 -7.69
C TRP A 116 -5.36 23.58 -6.44
N LYS A 117 -6.46 24.32 -6.41
CA LYS A 117 -7.52 24.18 -5.41
C LYS A 117 -8.86 24.42 -6.09
N VAL A 118 -9.72 23.41 -6.08
CA VAL A 118 -11.04 23.43 -6.71
C VAL A 118 -12.10 23.36 -5.62
N GLU A 119 -12.68 24.51 -5.28
CA GLU A 119 -13.56 24.62 -4.11
C GLU A 119 -15.01 24.21 -4.41
N ILE A 120 -15.49 24.46 -5.64
CA ILE A 120 -16.88 24.22 -6.04
C ILE A 120 -17.00 23.76 -7.51
N GLY A 121 -18.13 23.14 -7.84
CA GLY A 121 -18.52 22.79 -9.20
C GLY A 121 -18.24 21.33 -9.60
N TRP A 122 -18.59 20.99 -10.85
CA TRP A 122 -18.51 19.62 -11.37
C TRP A 122 -17.08 19.04 -11.34
N LEU A 123 -16.05 19.89 -11.47
CA LEU A 123 -14.66 19.46 -11.43
C LEU A 123 -14.25 18.95 -10.04
N LYS A 124 -14.73 19.59 -8.96
CA LYS A 124 -14.53 19.10 -7.59
C LYS A 124 -15.11 17.70 -7.44
N TRP A 125 -16.37 17.51 -7.83
CA TRP A 125 -17.03 16.20 -7.79
C TRP A 125 -16.32 15.14 -8.62
N LEU A 126 -15.78 15.51 -9.78
CA LEU A 126 -15.01 14.59 -10.62
C LEU A 126 -13.71 14.15 -9.93
N LEU A 127 -13.00 15.08 -9.29
CA LEU A 127 -11.78 14.79 -8.52
C LEU A 127 -12.10 13.90 -7.32
N GLU A 128 -13.12 14.21 -6.53
CA GLU A 128 -13.56 13.37 -5.41
C GLU A 128 -14.04 11.98 -5.86
N ALA A 129 -14.77 11.90 -6.97
CA ALA A 129 -15.18 10.61 -7.53
C ALA A 129 -13.96 9.78 -7.97
N GLY A 130 -12.96 10.43 -8.58
CA GLY A 130 -11.69 9.81 -8.95
C GLY A 130 -10.91 9.31 -7.73
N PHE A 131 -10.89 10.09 -6.64
CA PHE A 131 -10.29 9.72 -5.35
C PHE A 131 -10.92 8.44 -4.79
N VAL A 132 -12.24 8.47 -4.59
CA VAL A 132 -13.00 7.35 -4.01
C VAL A 132 -12.88 6.11 -4.90
N PHE A 133 -12.99 6.30 -6.22
CA PHE A 133 -12.83 5.20 -7.17
C PHE A 133 -11.43 4.60 -7.11
N GLY A 134 -10.37 5.42 -7.01
CA GLY A 134 -9.00 4.95 -6.90
C GLY A 134 -8.78 4.06 -5.67
N TRP A 135 -9.17 4.54 -4.49
CA TRP A 135 -9.06 3.75 -3.26
C TRP A 135 -9.97 2.51 -3.29
N GLY A 136 -11.19 2.65 -3.79
CA GLY A 136 -12.11 1.52 -3.99
C GLY A 136 -11.56 0.46 -4.94
N LEU A 137 -10.92 0.86 -6.04
CA LEU A 137 -10.24 -0.03 -6.98
C LEU A 137 -9.10 -0.79 -6.29
N SER A 138 -8.29 -0.10 -5.47
CA SER A 138 -7.19 -0.70 -4.72
C SER A 138 -7.69 -1.78 -3.75
N VAL A 139 -8.73 -1.46 -2.97
CA VAL A 139 -9.37 -2.40 -2.05
C VAL A 139 -9.96 -3.58 -2.81
N TYR A 140 -10.77 -3.33 -3.84
CA TYR A 140 -11.38 -4.38 -4.65
C TYR A 140 -10.33 -5.31 -5.29
N ALA A 141 -9.26 -4.75 -5.83
CA ALA A 141 -8.17 -5.51 -6.43
C ALA A 141 -7.42 -6.39 -5.42
N SER A 142 -7.33 -5.97 -4.15
CA SER A 142 -6.75 -6.80 -3.08
C SER A 142 -7.59 -8.05 -2.79
N PHE A 143 -8.92 -7.96 -2.84
CA PHE A 143 -9.80 -9.13 -2.65
C PHE A 143 -9.70 -10.12 -3.82
N ILE A 144 -9.47 -9.65 -5.05
CA ILE A 144 -9.28 -10.52 -6.22
C ILE A 144 -8.08 -11.47 -6.04
N ILE A 145 -7.00 -10.99 -5.43
CA ILE A 145 -5.76 -11.76 -5.24
C ILE A 145 -5.66 -12.44 -3.87
N ASN A 146 -6.72 -12.40 -3.06
CA ASN A 146 -6.79 -12.86 -1.67
C ASN A 146 -6.28 -11.84 -0.64
N HIS A 147 -7.17 -10.92 -0.25
CA HIS A 147 -6.89 -9.86 0.73
C HIS A 147 -6.35 -10.41 2.05
N PHE A 148 -6.93 -11.49 2.58
CA PHE A 148 -6.52 -12.05 3.87
C PHE A 148 -5.13 -12.68 3.83
N GLU A 149 -4.73 -13.24 2.69
CA GLU A 149 -3.35 -13.69 2.48
C GLU A 149 -2.39 -12.52 2.29
N LEU A 150 -2.80 -11.51 1.53
CA LEU A 150 -2.03 -10.27 1.33
C LEU A 150 -1.79 -9.56 2.66
N PHE A 151 -2.74 -9.60 3.61
CA PHE A 151 -2.61 -8.98 4.92
C PHE A 151 -2.13 -9.94 6.03
N GLY A 152 -1.72 -11.18 5.69
CA GLY A 152 -1.10 -12.10 6.65
C GLY A 152 -2.07 -12.88 7.54
N LEU A 153 -3.37 -12.60 7.48
CA LEU A 153 -4.38 -13.20 8.35
C LEU A 153 -4.65 -14.66 8.00
N GLN A 154 -4.61 -15.01 6.71
CA GLN A 154 -4.80 -16.40 6.28
C GLN A 154 -3.71 -17.33 6.82
N GLN A 155 -2.46 -16.87 6.82
CA GLN A 155 -1.28 -17.64 7.22
C GLN A 155 -1.37 -18.05 8.69
N VAL A 156 -1.71 -17.09 9.57
CA VAL A 156 -1.88 -17.38 11.00
C VAL A 156 -3.13 -18.21 11.29
N TYR A 157 -4.22 -18.02 10.53
CA TYR A 157 -5.44 -18.82 10.65
C TYR A 157 -5.23 -20.28 10.24
N PHE A 158 -4.48 -20.52 9.15
CA PHE A 158 -4.12 -21.87 8.72
C PHE A 158 -3.22 -22.55 9.73
N TYR A 159 -2.27 -21.83 10.32
CA TYR A 159 -1.43 -22.35 11.40
C TYR A 159 -2.26 -22.74 12.65
N LEU A 160 -3.22 -21.92 13.04
CA LEU A 160 -4.14 -22.20 14.15
C LEU A 160 -4.97 -23.47 13.89
N THR A 161 -5.51 -23.61 12.68
CA THR A 161 -6.42 -24.70 12.29
C THR A 161 -5.71 -25.95 11.77
N GLY A 162 -4.38 -25.93 11.63
CA GLY A 162 -3.61 -27.04 11.09
C GLY A 162 -3.81 -27.28 9.59
N LYS A 163 -4.27 -26.28 8.84
CA LYS A 163 -4.42 -26.34 7.38
C LYS A 163 -3.10 -26.02 6.70
N GLU A 164 -2.78 -26.72 5.62
CA GLU A 164 -1.63 -26.38 4.78
C GLU A 164 -1.96 -25.22 3.83
N ALA A 165 -1.01 -24.30 3.67
CA ALA A 165 -1.12 -23.24 2.68
C ALA A 165 -0.98 -23.82 1.27
N LYS A 166 -2.00 -23.61 0.43
CA LYS A 166 -1.91 -23.98 -0.98
C LYS A 166 -0.87 -23.10 -1.68
N PRO A 167 -0.10 -23.63 -2.65
CA PRO A 167 0.81 -22.82 -3.43
C PRO A 167 0.06 -21.70 -4.16
N ILE A 168 0.67 -20.52 -4.20
CA ILE A 168 0.12 -19.36 -4.91
C ILE A 168 0.00 -19.74 -6.39
N THR A 169 -1.23 -19.88 -6.87
CA THR A 169 -1.49 -20.09 -8.30
C THR A 169 -1.83 -18.75 -8.90
N PHE A 170 -0.90 -18.17 -9.67
CA PHE A 170 -1.19 -16.98 -10.45
C PHE A 170 -2.33 -17.30 -11.42
N LYS A 171 -3.49 -16.66 -11.24
CA LYS A 171 -4.64 -16.81 -12.13
C LYS A 171 -4.94 -15.44 -12.74
N GLU A 172 -4.82 -15.34 -14.06
CA GLU A 172 -5.23 -14.18 -14.85
C GLU A 172 -6.77 -14.01 -14.80
N LYS A 173 -7.31 -13.54 -13.68
CA LYS A 173 -8.77 -13.37 -13.47
C LYS A 173 -9.13 -11.90 -13.26
N HIS A 174 -10.34 -11.54 -13.71
CA HIS A 174 -10.94 -10.21 -13.54
C HIS A 174 -10.03 -9.07 -14.04
N LEU A 175 -9.69 -8.11 -13.16
CA LEU A 175 -8.89 -6.92 -13.49
C LEU A 175 -7.51 -7.25 -14.04
N TYR A 176 -6.89 -8.33 -13.56
CA TYR A 176 -5.58 -8.80 -14.00
C TYR A 176 -5.60 -9.30 -15.46
N ARG A 177 -6.75 -9.38 -16.13
CA ARG A 177 -6.81 -9.61 -17.59
C ARG A 177 -6.59 -8.35 -18.41
N TYR A 178 -6.71 -7.17 -17.80
CA TYR A 178 -6.72 -5.87 -18.47
C TYR A 178 -5.53 -5.00 -18.07
N LEU A 179 -5.10 -5.06 -16.80
CA LEU A 179 -3.90 -4.39 -16.32
C LEU A 179 -3.17 -5.23 -15.26
N ARG A 180 -1.84 -5.10 -15.18
CA ARG A 180 -1.02 -5.96 -14.32
C ARG A 180 -1.03 -5.56 -12.85
N HIS A 181 -1.19 -4.26 -12.56
CA HIS A 181 -1.02 -3.69 -11.21
C HIS A 181 -2.21 -2.82 -10.79
N PRO A 182 -3.42 -3.39 -10.63
CA PRO A 182 -4.63 -2.64 -10.31
C PRO A 182 -4.64 -2.02 -8.92
N ILE A 183 -3.96 -2.63 -7.94
CA ILE A 183 -3.81 -2.06 -6.59
C ILE A 183 -3.04 -0.74 -6.68
N GLN A 184 -1.87 -0.76 -7.34
CA GLN A 184 -1.00 0.40 -7.50
C GLN A 184 -1.65 1.49 -8.34
N LEU A 185 -2.39 1.13 -9.40
CA LEU A 185 -3.19 2.12 -10.16
C LEU A 185 -4.22 2.80 -9.26
N GLY A 186 -4.96 2.03 -8.45
CA GLY A 186 -5.93 2.57 -7.52
C GLY A 186 -5.31 3.54 -6.51
N VAL A 187 -4.15 3.17 -5.93
CA VAL A 187 -3.39 4.06 -5.04
C VAL A 187 -2.98 5.35 -5.77
N LEU A 188 -2.41 5.26 -6.98
CA LEU A 188 -2.02 6.46 -7.75
C LEU A 188 -3.23 7.36 -8.04
N MET A 189 -4.38 6.78 -8.41
CA MET A 189 -5.60 7.56 -8.59
C MET A 189 -6.01 8.26 -7.28
N GLY A 190 -6.00 7.53 -6.17
CA GLY A 190 -6.32 8.08 -4.85
C GLY A 190 -5.37 9.19 -4.37
N MET A 191 -4.12 9.21 -4.84
CA MET A 191 -3.13 10.25 -4.51
C MET A 191 -3.21 11.48 -5.43
N TRP A 192 -3.62 11.29 -6.69
CA TRP A 192 -3.57 12.35 -7.71
C TRP A 192 -4.90 13.04 -7.95
N PHE A 193 -6.02 12.33 -7.76
CA PHE A 193 -7.35 12.93 -7.85
C PHE A 193 -7.71 13.61 -6.52
N SER A 194 -7.13 14.78 -6.27
CA SER A 194 -7.48 15.61 -5.11
C SER A 194 -8.07 16.95 -5.55
N PRO A 195 -9.18 17.42 -4.95
CA PRO A 195 -9.67 18.79 -5.15
C PRO A 195 -8.68 19.86 -4.70
N ALA A 196 -7.86 19.55 -3.69
CA ALA A 196 -6.84 20.42 -3.14
C ALA A 196 -5.48 19.72 -3.23
N MET A 197 -4.58 20.26 -4.05
CA MET A 197 -3.21 19.76 -4.18
C MET A 197 -2.25 20.83 -3.67
N SER A 198 -2.00 20.83 -2.36
CA SER A 198 -0.92 21.63 -1.79
C SER A 198 0.44 21.19 -2.33
N TYR A 199 1.48 21.99 -2.09
CA TYR A 199 2.85 21.50 -2.35
C TYR A 199 3.21 20.31 -1.46
N GLY A 200 2.70 20.24 -0.23
CA GLY A 200 2.91 19.10 0.67
C GLY A 200 2.31 17.82 0.10
N HIS A 201 1.06 17.89 -0.37
CA HIS A 201 0.38 16.80 -1.06
C HIS A 201 1.13 16.41 -2.34
N LEU A 202 1.57 17.39 -3.14
CA LEU A 202 2.32 17.12 -4.38
C LEU A 202 3.61 16.34 -4.10
N VAL A 203 4.39 16.75 -3.09
CA VAL A 203 5.62 16.06 -2.68
C VAL A 203 5.32 14.61 -2.29
N LEU A 204 4.27 14.40 -1.49
CA LEU A 204 3.79 13.08 -1.10
C LEU A 204 3.43 12.23 -2.33
N SER A 205 2.60 12.77 -3.23
CA SER A 205 2.13 12.08 -4.44
C SER A 205 3.27 11.74 -5.40
N ILE A 206 4.23 12.65 -5.61
CA ILE A 206 5.41 12.38 -6.44
C ILE A 206 6.30 11.32 -5.77
N GLY A 207 6.58 11.45 -4.47
CA GLY A 207 7.43 10.52 -3.73
C GLY A 207 6.88 9.10 -3.74
N PHE A 208 5.59 8.93 -3.43
CA PHE A 208 4.93 7.63 -3.50
C PHE A 208 4.80 7.11 -4.94
N THR A 209 4.65 7.98 -5.94
CA THR A 209 4.67 7.57 -7.36
C THR A 209 6.01 6.97 -7.74
N ILE A 210 7.12 7.67 -7.47
CA ILE A 210 8.48 7.18 -7.72
C ILE A 210 8.70 5.85 -7.01
N TYR A 211 8.34 5.78 -5.74
CA TYR A 211 8.41 4.57 -4.93
C TYR A 211 7.67 3.39 -5.56
N ILE A 212 6.41 3.59 -5.96
CA ILE A 212 5.57 2.56 -6.61
C ILE A 212 6.24 2.04 -7.87
N PHE A 213 6.74 2.93 -8.76
CA PHE A 213 7.37 2.49 -10.00
C PHE A 213 8.69 1.74 -9.76
N ILE A 214 9.48 2.13 -8.76
CA ILE A 214 10.66 1.38 -8.33
C ILE A 214 10.23 -0.03 -7.85
N GLY A 215 9.22 -0.10 -6.99
CA GLY A 215 8.66 -1.35 -6.48
C GLY A 215 8.21 -2.27 -7.61
N LEU A 216 7.41 -1.76 -8.54
CA LEU A 216 6.90 -2.49 -9.70
C LEU A 216 8.01 -2.99 -10.62
N TYR A 217 9.05 -2.20 -10.85
CA TYR A 217 10.19 -2.63 -11.65
C TYR A 217 10.84 -3.90 -11.07
N PHE A 218 11.03 -3.92 -9.75
CA PHE A 218 11.61 -5.08 -9.09
C PHE A 218 10.63 -6.25 -8.97
N GLU A 219 9.36 -5.97 -8.67
CA GLU A 219 8.30 -6.98 -8.62
C GLU A 219 8.19 -7.74 -9.95
N GLU A 220 8.18 -7.01 -11.08
CA GLU A 220 8.12 -7.65 -12.40
C GLU A 220 9.36 -8.49 -12.70
N LYS A 221 10.54 -8.08 -12.23
CA LYS A 221 11.75 -8.90 -12.36
C LYS A 221 11.65 -10.19 -11.56
N ASP A 222 11.13 -10.10 -10.34
CA ASP A 222 10.99 -11.26 -9.47
C ASP A 222 9.90 -12.22 -10.01
N LEU A 223 8.79 -11.69 -10.53
CA LEU A 223 7.75 -12.49 -11.20
C LEU A 223 8.26 -13.18 -12.47
N VAL A 224 9.11 -12.54 -13.28
CA VAL A 224 9.76 -13.20 -14.43
C VAL A 224 10.64 -14.36 -13.96
N LYS A 225 11.39 -14.19 -12.87
CA LYS A 225 12.24 -15.27 -12.32
C LYS A 225 11.44 -16.42 -11.74
N GLU A 226 10.29 -16.15 -11.12
CA GLU A 226 9.47 -17.15 -10.44
C GLU A 226 8.50 -17.88 -11.37
N LEU A 227 7.91 -17.18 -12.34
CA LEU A 227 6.86 -17.70 -13.23
C LEU A 227 7.35 -17.96 -14.67
N GLY A 228 8.59 -17.56 -15.01
CA GLY A 228 9.22 -17.83 -16.30
C GLY A 228 8.43 -17.33 -17.51
N GLU A 229 8.35 -18.15 -18.54
CA GLU A 229 7.71 -17.81 -19.81
C GLU A 229 6.23 -17.45 -19.69
N ALA A 230 5.50 -18.05 -18.74
CA ALA A 230 4.09 -17.76 -18.52
C ALA A 230 3.89 -16.27 -18.22
N TYR A 231 4.72 -15.71 -17.34
CA TYR A 231 4.64 -14.29 -17.02
C TYR A 231 5.19 -13.41 -18.15
N VAL A 232 6.26 -13.82 -18.84
CA VAL A 232 6.77 -13.09 -20.03
C VAL A 232 5.68 -12.94 -21.09
N ASN A 233 4.93 -14.01 -21.39
CA ASN A 233 3.82 -13.97 -22.33
C ASN A 233 2.66 -13.10 -21.83
N TYR A 234 2.39 -13.12 -20.53
CA TYR A 234 1.43 -12.20 -19.91
C TYR A 234 1.84 -10.72 -20.08
N LYS A 235 3.11 -10.35 -19.88
CA LYS A 235 3.63 -8.98 -20.08
C LYS A 235 3.47 -8.48 -21.53
N LYS A 236 3.51 -9.39 -22.50
CA LYS A 236 3.30 -9.06 -23.92
C LYS A 236 1.86 -8.64 -24.18
N ARG A 237 0.88 -9.29 -23.52
CA ARG A 237 -0.56 -9.08 -23.74
C ARG A 237 -1.17 -7.98 -22.87
N VAL A 238 -0.70 -7.84 -21.63
CA VAL A 238 -1.32 -6.99 -20.61
C VAL A 238 -0.37 -5.86 -20.20
N ARG A 239 -0.84 -4.61 -20.24
CA ARG A 239 -0.04 -3.43 -19.89
C ARG A 239 0.13 -3.27 -18.39
N MET A 240 1.13 -2.49 -17.97
CA MET A 240 1.47 -2.29 -16.56
C MET A 240 0.32 -1.64 -15.77
N MET A 241 -0.08 -0.43 -16.18
CA MET A 241 -1.07 0.41 -15.49
C MET A 241 -2.24 0.84 -16.39
N TRP A 242 -2.23 0.50 -17.67
CA TRP A 242 -3.24 0.98 -18.63
C TRP A 242 -4.20 -0.15 -19.03
N PRO A 243 -5.53 0.00 -18.86
CA PRO A 243 -6.50 -1.08 -19.08
C PRO A 243 -6.81 -1.33 -20.56
N VAL A 244 -5.80 -1.35 -21.43
CA VAL A 244 -5.94 -1.68 -22.86
C VAL A 244 -4.96 -2.78 -23.20
N ARG A 245 -5.45 -3.84 -23.84
CA ARG A 245 -4.60 -4.94 -24.32
C ARG A 245 -3.56 -4.42 -25.30
N ARG A 246 -2.34 -4.91 -25.20
CA ARG A 246 -1.37 -4.76 -26.29
C ARG A 246 -1.87 -5.62 -27.45
N LYS A 247 -2.05 -4.99 -28.62
CA LYS A 247 -2.26 -5.71 -29.88
C LYS A 247 -1.02 -6.53 -30.19
#